data_AF-A0A7Y1U171-F1
#
_entry.id   AF-A0A7Y1U171-F1
#
_cell.length_a   1.000
_cell.length_b   1.000
_cell.length_c   1.000
_cell.angle_alpha   90.00
_cell.angle_beta   90.00
_cell.angle_gamma   90.00
#
_symmetry.space_group_name_H-M   'P 1'
#
loop_
_entity.id
_entity.type
_entity.pdbx_description
1 polymer ?
#
loop_
_entity_poly.entity_id
_entity_poly.type
_entity_poly.pdbx_seq_one_letter_code
_entity_poly.pdbx_strand_id
1 'polypeptide(L)' 'MLGGIIIAVVLVIVIPVSIMMSMGAVAALLGTTTKNAVDNDHADSELLEISESNPY' A
#
# COMPACT_ATOMS: atom_id res chain seq x y z
N MET A 1 32.50 -11.49 -16.16
CA MET A 1 32.24 -11.18 -14.73
C MET A 1 31.01 -10.29 -14.54
N LEU A 2 30.81 -9.24 -15.35
CA LEU A 2 29.68 -8.31 -15.23
C LEU A 2 28.30 -8.98 -15.21
N GLY A 3 28.03 -9.92 -16.13
CA GLY A 3 26.72 -10.61 -16.19
C GLY A 3 26.37 -11.35 -14.90
N GLY A 4 27.35 -11.99 -14.25
CA GLY A 4 27.14 -12.68 -12.97
C GLY A 4 26.80 -11.71 -11.82
N ILE A 5 27.43 -10.53 -11.81
CA ILE A 5 27.14 -9.48 -10.81
C ILE A 5 25.71 -8.96 -11.00
N ILE A 6 25.30 -8.71 -12.25
CA ILE A 6 23.94 -8.25 -12.55
C ILE A 6 22.91 -9.28 -12.07
N ILE A 7 23.13 -10.56 -12.37
CA ILE A 7 22.22 -11.63 -11.93
C ILE A 7 22.15 -11.68 -10.40
N ALA A 8 23.29 -11.60 -9.71
CA ALA A 8 23.31 -11.60 -8.25
C ALA A 8 22.51 -10.43 -7.65
N VAL A 9 22.67 -9.21 -8.20
CA VAL A 9 21.93 -8.02 -7.76
C VAL A 9 20.43 -8.19 -8.00
N VAL A 10 20.04 -8.70 -9.17
CA VAL A 10 18.62 -8.93 -9.49
C VAL A 10 18.00 -9.91 -8.51
N LEU A 11 18.67 -11.05 -8.28
CA LEU A 11 18.13 -12.13 -7.45
C LEU A 11 18.05 -11.73 -5.96
N VAL A 12 19.07 -11.07 -5.43
CA VAL A 12 19.20 -10.83 -3.99
C VAL A 12 18.59 -9.49 -3.57
N ILE A 13 18.51 -8.51 -4.46
CA ILE A 13 18.07 -7.16 -4.11
C ILE A 13 16.77 -6.81 -4.84
N VAL A 14 16.78 -6.87 -6.17
CA VAL A 14 15.65 -6.38 -6.96
C VAL A 14 14.39 -7.20 -6.70
N ILE A 15 14.50 -8.53 -6.73
CA ILE A 15 13.34 -9.41 -6.49
C ILE A 15 12.75 -9.19 -5.10
N PRO A 16 13.49 -9.30 -3.98
CA PRO A 16 12.91 -9.08 -2.65
C PRO A 16 12.29 -7.70 -2.47
N VAL A 17 12.96 -6.64 -2.93
CA VAL A 17 12.43 -5.27 -2.86
C VAL A 17 11.15 -5.14 -3.67
N SER A 18 11.12 -5.68 -4.90
CA SER A 18 9.93 -5.63 -5.75
C SER A 18 8.73 -6.34 -5.13
N ILE A 19 8.94 -7.50 -4.48
CA ILE A 19 7.90 -8.24 -3.78
C ILE A 19 7.36 -7.41 -2.61
N MET A 20 8.24 -6.86 -1.76
CA MET A 20 7.83 -6.00 -0.64
C MET A 20 7.02 -4.79 -1.13
N MET A 21 7.49 -4.10 -2.17
CA MET A 21 6.80 -2.93 -2.72
C MET A 21 5.47 -3.29 -3.36
N SER A 22 5.36 -4.43 -4.04
CA SER A 22 4.10 -4.89 -4.64
C SER A 22 3.01 -5.12 -3.60
N MET A 23 3.36 -5.73 -2.46
CA MET A 23 2.41 -5.95 -1.36
C MET A 23 2.00 -4.63 -0.69
N GLY A 24 2.93 -3.69 -0.53
CA GLY A 24 2.62 -2.34 -0.04
C GLY A 24 1.67 -1.59 -0.98
N ALA A 25 1.88 -1.69 -2.29
CA ALA A 25 1.00 -1.09 -3.30
C ALA A 25 -0.41 -1.69 -3.24
N VAL A 26 -0.52 -3.01 -3.13
CA VAL A 26 -1.82 -3.70 -2.98
C VAL A 26 -2.52 -3.27 -1.69
N ALA A 27 -1.80 -3.21 -0.57
CA ALA A 27 -2.37 -2.76 0.70
C ALA A 27 -2.86 -1.31 0.64
N ALA A 28 -2.10 -0.42 0.01
CA ALA A 28 -2.48 0.98 -0.19
C ALA A 28 -3.74 1.11 -1.06
N LEU A 29 -3.80 0.35 -2.16
CA LEU A 29 -5.00 0.30 -3.00
C LEU A 29 -6.21 -0.19 -2.21
N LEU A 30 -6.10 -1.32 -1.52
CA LEU A 30 -7.21 -1.88 -0.73
C LEU A 30 -7.66 -0.93 0.38
N GLY A 31 -6.71 -0.33 1.12
CA GLY A 31 -7.02 0.60 2.20
C GLY A 31 -7.75 1.85 1.69
N THR A 32 -7.26 2.45 0.60
CA THR A 32 -7.87 3.65 0.01
C THR A 32 -9.24 3.36 -0.60
N THR A 33 -9.40 2.27 -1.35
CA THR A 33 -10.70 1.92 -1.94
C THR A 33 -11.73 1.59 -0.87
N THR A 34 -11.33 0.88 0.18
CA THR A 34 -12.22 0.51 1.29
C THR A 34 -12.63 1.75 2.08
N LYS A 35 -11.67 2.62 2.41
CA LYS A 35 -11.95 3.88 3.10
C LYS A 35 -12.93 4.74 2.32
N ASN A 36 -12.67 4.95 1.02
CA ASN A 36 -13.55 5.74 0.17
C ASN A 36 -14.97 5.14 0.08
N ALA A 37 -15.11 3.81 0.06
CA ALA A 37 -16.42 3.17 0.05
C ALA A 37 -17.18 3.44 1.36
N VAL A 38 -16.53 3.23 2.51
CA VAL A 38 -17.13 3.44 3.83
C VAL A 38 -17.48 4.91 4.06
N ASP A 39 -16.59 5.83 3.69
CA ASP A 39 -16.79 7.27 3.86
C ASP A 39 -17.99 7.75 3.02
N ASN A 40 -18.18 7.23 1.80
CA ASN A 40 -19.35 7.55 0.98
C ASN A 40 -20.65 6.99 1.57
N ASP A 41 -20.63 5.77 2.11
CA ASP A 41 -21.81 5.16 2.72
C ASP A 41 -22.26 5.88 4.00
N HIS A 42 -21.36 6.63 4.65
CA HIS A 42 -21.58 7.33 5.91
C HIS A 42 -21.35 8.85 5.81
N ALA A 43 -21.52 9.43 4.62
CA ALA A 43 -21.16 10.83 4.33
C ALA A 43 -21.78 11.86 5.29
N ASP A 44 -22.97 11.60 5.83
CA ASP A 44 -23.68 12.49 6.76
C ASP A 44 -23.61 12.02 8.23
N SER A 45 -22.72 11.07 8.53
CA SER A 45 -22.60 10.47 9.85
C SER A 45 -21.63 11.24 10.73
N GLU A 46 -22.01 11.45 12.00
CA GLU A 46 -21.12 11.96 13.05
C GLU A 46 -19.86 11.09 13.23
N LEU A 47 -19.93 9.81 12.84
CA LEU A 47 -18.79 8.89 12.89
C LEU A 47 -17.71 9.22 11.86
N LEU A 48 -18.08 9.82 10.71
CA LEU A 48 -17.12 10.26 9.71
C LEU A 48 -16.32 11.46 10.23
N GLU A 49 -16.97 12.44 10.85
CA GLU A 49 -16.32 13.61 11.47
C GLU A 49 -15.33 13.19 12.57
N ILE A 50 -15.70 12.19 13.39
CA ILE A 50 -14.79 11.62 14.41
C ILE A 50 -13.62 10.88 13.74
N SER A 51 -13.87 10.10 12.68
CA SER A 51 -12.82 9.41 11.95
C SER A 51 -11.84 10.34 11.23
N GLU A 52 -12.27 11.52 10.79
CA GLU A 52 -11.40 12.51 10.13
C GLU A 52 -10.59 13.34 11.14
N SER A 53 -11.18 13.63 12.30
CA SER A 53 -10.53 14.40 13.36
C SER A 53 -9.52 13.60 14.19
N ASN A 54 -9.59 12.27 14.15
CA ASN A 54 -8.66 11.39 14.86
C ASN A 54 -7.74 10.60 13.88
N PRO A 55 -6.41 10.85 13.88
CA PRO A 55 -5.45 10.19 12.99
C PRO A 55 -5.08 8.74 13.38
N TYR A 56 -5.74 8.16 14.40
CA TYR A 56 -5.54 6.80 14.91
C TYR A 56 -6.86 6.06 15.09
#